data_AF-A0A0C2N806-F1
#
_entry.id   AF-A0A0C2N806-F1
#
_cell.length_a   1.000
_cell.length_b   1.000
_cell.length_c   1.000
_cell.angle_alpha   90.00
_cell.angle_beta   90.00
_cell.angle_gamma   90.00
#
_symmetry.space_group_name_H-M   'P 1'
#
loop_
_entity.id
_entity.type
_entity.pdbx_description
1 polymer ?
#
loop_
_entity_poly.entity_id
_entity_poly.type
_entity_poly.pdbx_seq_one_letter_code
_entity_poly.pdbx_strand_id
1 'polypeptide(L)'
;MYFFTEVDKNAVCLLGNRSVSMLKEYNITRHYVTKHADYGSTLSTGERPTRAKELDRKLVKQQNIFRKDKIQQKYATRSSFVVTYYIAKQGQLSCNEITSFENTEKSLNKSFCNEEC
;
A
#
# COMPACT_ATOMS: atom_id res chain seq x y z
N MET A 1 -5.73 25.76 -7.45
CA MET A 1 -4.84 24.59 -7.61
C MET A 1 -5.12 23.64 -6.47
N TYR A 2 -5.44 22.38 -6.79
CA TYR A 2 -5.70 21.33 -5.80
C TYR A 2 -4.44 20.48 -5.58
N PHE A 3 -4.23 20.01 -4.36
CA PHE A 3 -3.06 19.20 -3.98
C PHE A 3 -3.40 17.70 -4.05
N PHE A 4 -3.40 17.14 -5.26
CA PHE A 4 -3.72 15.74 -5.52
C PHE A 4 -2.73 15.10 -6.47
N THR A 5 -2.62 13.77 -6.37
CA THR A 5 -1.89 12.91 -7.31
C THR A 5 -2.74 11.67 -7.62
N GLU A 6 -2.44 10.97 -8.71
CA GLU A 6 -3.15 9.74 -9.07
C GLU A 6 -2.38 8.52 -8.54
N VAL A 7 -3.08 7.63 -7.83
CA VAL A 7 -2.56 6.32 -7.38
C VAL A 7 -3.63 5.27 -7.66
N ASP A 8 -3.28 4.24 -8.43
CA ASP A 8 -4.17 3.13 -8.78
C ASP A 8 -5.56 3.58 -9.27
N LYS A 9 -5.59 4.56 -10.18
CA LYS A 9 -6.82 5.17 -10.76
C LYS A 9 -7.69 5.95 -9.76
N ASN A 10 -7.20 6.17 -8.54
CA ASN A 10 -7.84 6.99 -7.53
C ASN A 10 -7.09 8.30 -7.34
N ALA A 11 -7.82 9.35 -6.97
CA ALA A 11 -7.22 10.61 -6.58
C ALA A 11 -6.75 10.52 -5.13
N VAL A 12 -5.48 10.80 -4.85
CA VAL A 12 -4.95 10.86 -3.48
C VAL A 12 -4.71 12.30 -3.11
N CYS A 13 -5.33 12.76 -2.03
CA CYS A 13 -5.09 14.09 -1.48
C CYS A 13 -3.73 14.11 -0.79
N LEU A 14 -2.85 15.01 -1.23
CA LEU A 14 -1.50 15.19 -0.68
C LEU A 14 -1.46 15.92 0.67
N LEU A 15 -2.56 16.59 1.06
CA LEU A 15 -2.67 17.30 2.34
C LEU A 15 -3.14 16.37 3.47
N GLY A 16 -4.07 15.47 3.15
CA GLY A 16 -4.67 14.55 4.12
C GLY A 16 -4.21 13.09 3.99
N ASN A 17 -3.43 12.76 2.96
CA ASN A 17 -3.05 11.38 2.60
C ASN A 17 -4.27 10.43 2.49
N ARG A 18 -5.41 10.95 2.02
CA ARG A 18 -6.64 10.16 1.85
C ARG A 18 -6.91 9.93 0.38
N SER A 19 -7.32 8.71 0.06
CA SER A 19 -7.87 8.38 -1.26
C SER A 19 -9.29 8.95 -1.40
N VAL A 20 -9.56 9.49 -2.58
CA VAL A 20 -10.84 10.00 -3.04
C VAL A 20 -11.23 9.14 -4.23
N SER A 21 -12.40 8.49 -4.14
CA SER A 21 -12.87 7.55 -5.14
C SER A 21 -12.93 8.21 -6.52
N MET A 22 -12.27 7.60 -7.51
CA MET A 22 -12.19 8.06 -8.90
C MET A 22 -11.57 9.46 -9.10
N LEU A 23 -10.77 9.60 -10.16
CA LEU A 23 -10.24 10.88 -10.62
C LEU A 23 -11.34 11.72 -11.32
N LYS A 24 -12.38 12.10 -10.56
CA LYS A 24 -13.47 12.96 -11.02
C LYS A 24 -13.35 14.35 -10.40
N GLU A 25 -13.48 15.39 -11.22
CA GLU A 25 -13.37 16.79 -10.79
C GLU A 25 -14.31 17.12 -9.63
N TYR A 26 -15.55 16.63 -9.67
CA TYR A 26 -16.52 16.79 -8.58
C TYR A 26 -16.00 16.24 -7.25
N ASN A 27 -15.40 15.04 -7.26
CA ASN A 27 -14.91 14.38 -6.05
C ASN A 27 -13.70 15.12 -5.47
N ILE A 28 -12.77 15.57 -6.33
CA ILE A 28 -11.59 16.34 -5.96
C ILE A 28 -12.00 17.70 -5.37
N THR A 29 -12.87 18.43 -6.06
CA THR A 29 -13.36 19.75 -5.64
C THR A 29 -14.11 19.67 -4.32
N ARG A 30 -15.06 18.73 -4.19
CA ARG A 30 -15.81 18.52 -2.94
C ARG A 30 -14.89 18.15 -1.78
N HIS A 31 -13.92 17.26 -1.99
CA HIS A 31 -12.95 16.92 -0.96
C HIS A 31 -12.15 18.14 -0.52
N TYR A 32 -11.60 18.89 -1.48
CA TYR A 32 -10.77 20.05 -1.17
C TYR A 32 -11.54 21.12 -0.41
N VAL A 33 -12.73 21.48 -0.88
CA VAL A 33 -13.56 22.50 -0.22
C VAL A 33 -14.01 22.05 1.17
N THR A 34 -14.36 20.77 1.36
CA THR A 34 -14.87 20.30 2.67
C THR A 34 -13.77 20.00 3.70
N LYS A 35 -12.54 19.70 3.26
CA LYS A 35 -11.43 19.30 4.15
C LYS A 35 -10.29 20.31 4.22
N HIS A 36 -10.15 21.17 3.23
CA HIS A 36 -8.99 22.05 3.03
C HIS A 36 -9.38 23.45 2.51
N ALA A 37 -10.60 23.92 2.79
CA ALA A 37 -11.08 25.26 2.40
C ALA A 37 -10.04 26.35 2.70
N ASP A 38 -9.52 26.35 3.93
CA ASP A 38 -8.64 27.40 4.44
C ASP A 38 -7.18 27.21 4.01
N TYR A 39 -6.81 26.04 3.49
CA TYR A 39 -5.44 25.76 3.09
C TYR A 39 -5.04 26.59 1.85
N GLY A 40 -6.00 26.86 0.96
CA GLY A 40 -5.78 27.63 -0.25
C GLY A 40 -5.25 29.04 0.03
N SER A 41 -5.69 29.69 1.11
CA SER A 41 -5.25 31.05 1.48
C SER A 41 -3.87 31.11 2.15
N THR A 42 -3.30 29.96 2.56
CA THR A 42 -2.02 29.94 3.31
C THR A 42 -0.78 30.04 2.44
N LEU A 43 -0.88 29.77 1.14
CA LEU A 43 0.26 29.72 0.22
C LEU A 43 0.00 30.62 -0.98
N SER A 44 1.00 31.44 -1.33
CA SER A 44 0.97 32.22 -2.55
C SER A 44 0.95 31.32 -3.80
N THR A 45 0.50 31.85 -4.93
CA THR A 45 0.46 31.10 -6.19
C THR A 45 1.82 30.54 -6.60
N GLY A 46 2.91 31.25 -6.29
CA GLY A 46 4.28 30.80 -6.60
C GLY A 46 4.80 29.67 -5.72
N GLU A 47 4.32 29.56 -4.48
CA GLU A 47 4.79 28.53 -3.52
C GLU A 47 4.08 27.19 -3.69
N ARG A 48 2.85 27.22 -4.21
CA ARG A 48 1.99 26.03 -4.37
C ARG A 48 2.63 24.89 -5.18
N PRO A 49 3.32 25.13 -6.33
CA PRO A 49 3.96 24.06 -7.09
C PRO A 49 5.10 23.39 -6.32
N THR A 50 5.93 24.18 -5.63
CA THR A 50 7.02 23.65 -4.80
C THR A 50 6.46 22.80 -3.67
N ARG A 51 5.42 23.29 -2.99
CA ARG A 51 4.76 22.55 -1.91
C ARG A 51 4.13 21.25 -2.39
N ALA A 52 3.49 21.26 -3.56
CA ALA A 52 2.90 20.05 -4.15
C ALA A 52 3.97 18.99 -4.42
N LYS A 53 5.11 19.38 -5.01
CA LYS A 53 6.25 18.47 -5.25
C LYS A 53 6.83 17.90 -3.96
N GLU A 54 6.93 18.70 -2.90
CA GLU A 54 7.40 18.21 -1.60
C GLU A 54 6.48 17.16 -1.00
N LEU A 55 5.16 17.40 -1.04
CA LEU A 55 4.17 16.49 -0.50
C LEU A 55 4.11 15.18 -1.29
N ASP A 56 4.18 15.26 -2.62
CA ASP A 56 4.24 14.08 -3.50
C ASP A 56 5.48 13.23 -3.22
N ARG A 57 6.67 13.84 -3.09
CA ARG A 57 7.90 13.14 -2.68
C ARG A 57 7.76 12.45 -1.32
N LYS A 58 7.11 13.10 -0.35
CA LYS A 58 6.85 12.52 0.97
C LYS A 58 5.93 11.31 0.86
N LEU A 59 4.87 11.39 0.06
CA LEU A 59 3.95 10.27 -0.18
C LEU A 59 4.67 9.08 -0.81
N VAL A 60 5.44 9.30 -1.88
CA VAL A 60 6.21 8.24 -2.55
C VAL A 60 7.22 7.59 -1.58
N LYS A 61 7.89 8.39 -0.74
CA LYS A 61 8.79 7.87 0.29
C LYS A 61 8.05 6.96 1.28
N GLN A 62 6.87 7.38 1.74
CA GLN A 62 6.03 6.56 2.64
C GLN A 62 5.60 5.25 1.97
N GLN A 63 5.09 5.30 0.75
CA GLN A 63 4.68 4.11 -0.01
C GLN A 63 5.84 3.12 -0.20
N ASN A 64 7.04 3.61 -0.48
CA ASN A 64 8.22 2.78 -0.65
C ASN A 64 8.63 2.05 0.64
N ILE A 65 8.46 2.67 1.80
CA ILE A 65 8.70 2.01 3.09
C ILE A 65 7.71 0.86 3.26
N PHE A 66 6.41 1.12 3.12
CA PHE A 66 5.38 0.09 3.27
C PHE A 66 5.53 -1.05 2.25
N ARG A 67 5.92 -0.75 1.01
CA ARG A 67 6.18 -1.79 0.00
C ARG A 67 7.33 -2.70 0.41
N LYS A 68 8.43 -2.13 0.92
CA LYS A 68 9.58 -2.91 1.40
C LYS A 68 9.19 -3.79 2.59
N ASP A 69 8.48 -3.23 3.56
CA ASP A 69 8.02 -3.96 4.74
C ASP A 69 7.08 -5.11 4.35
N LYS A 70 6.14 -4.87 3.42
CA LYS A 70 5.26 -5.92 2.88
C LYS A 70 6.05 -7.06 2.25
N ILE A 71 7.08 -6.76 1.47
CA ILE A 71 7.95 -7.77 0.85
C ILE A 71 8.67 -8.59 1.93
N GLN A 72 9.27 -7.93 2.93
CA GLN A 72 9.97 -8.61 4.03
C GLN A 72 9.02 -9.51 4.83
N GLN A 73 7.81 -9.01 5.16
CA GLN A 73 6.79 -9.81 5.83
C GLN A 73 6.42 -11.04 5.01
N LYS A 74 6.25 -10.89 3.69
CA LYS A 74 5.94 -12.02 2.79
C LYS A 74 7.03 -13.11 2.86
N TYR A 75 8.31 -12.71 2.84
CA TYR A 75 9.43 -13.64 2.99
C TYR A 75 9.49 -14.27 4.39
N ALA A 76 9.26 -13.50 5.44
CA ALA A 76 9.25 -14.00 6.81
C ALA A 76 8.13 -15.05 7.00
N THR A 77 6.91 -14.76 6.53
CA THR A 77 5.79 -15.69 6.54
C THR A 77 6.12 -16.98 5.79
N ARG A 78 6.75 -16.89 4.61
CA ARG A 78 7.18 -18.08 3.86
C ARG A 78 8.22 -18.90 4.63
N SER A 79 9.21 -18.25 5.23
CA SER A 79 10.24 -18.93 6.02
C SER A 79 9.64 -19.65 7.23
N SER A 80 8.81 -18.96 8.01
CA SER A 80 8.10 -19.56 9.16
C SER A 80 7.27 -20.77 8.73
N PHE A 81 6.55 -20.63 7.63
CA PHE A 81 5.75 -21.72 7.07
C PHE A 81 6.60 -22.95 6.72
N VAL A 82 7.73 -22.77 6.02
CA VAL A 82 8.64 -23.86 5.65
C VAL A 82 9.19 -24.57 6.89
N VAL A 83 9.61 -23.80 7.91
CA VAL A 83 10.12 -24.37 9.17
C VAL A 83 9.03 -25.18 9.87
N THR A 84 7.81 -24.65 10.01
CA THR A 84 6.69 -25.37 10.62
C THR A 84 6.35 -26.65 9.87
N TYR A 85 6.37 -26.64 8.53
CA TYR A 85 6.14 -27.85 7.72
C TYR A 85 7.17 -28.95 8.02
N TYR A 86 8.46 -28.61 8.11
CA TYR A 86 9.48 -29.61 8.43
C TYR A 86 9.35 -30.14 9.86
N ILE A 87 8.99 -29.30 10.83
CA ILE A 87 8.70 -29.72 12.20
C ILE A 87 7.50 -30.68 12.23
N ALA A 88 6.44 -30.36 11.48
CA ALA A 88 5.25 -31.20 11.36
C ALA A 88 5.61 -32.58 10.79
N LYS A 89 6.37 -32.58 9.70
CA LYS A 89 6.80 -33.80 8.99
C LYS A 89 7.70 -34.70 9.85
N GLN A 90 8.50 -34.12 10.74
CA GLN A 90 9.36 -34.89 11.66
C GLN A 90 8.62 -35.45 12.90
N GLY A 91 7.30 -35.29 12.99
CA GLY A 91 6.47 -36.05 13.92
C GLY A 91 5.98 -35.29 15.16
N GLN A 92 5.93 -33.96 15.12
CA GLN A 92 5.34 -33.15 16.21
C GLN A 92 3.90 -32.67 15.94
N LEU A 93 3.34 -32.87 14.73
CA LEU A 93 1.99 -32.41 14.37
C LEU A 93 1.19 -33.53 13.67
N SER A 94 -0.14 -33.44 13.74
CA SER A 94 -1.07 -34.44 13.20
C SER A 94 -1.20 -34.37 11.67
N CYS A 95 -1.55 -35.50 11.03
CA CYS A 95 -1.61 -35.62 9.56
C CYS A 95 -2.53 -34.60 8.87
N ASN A 96 -3.60 -34.15 9.52
CA ASN A 96 -4.53 -33.15 8.96
C ASN A 96 -3.88 -31.76 8.82
N GLU A 97 -2.97 -31.43 9.74
CA GLU A 97 -2.25 -30.16 9.75
C GLU A 97 -1.25 -30.12 8.58
N ILE A 98 -0.58 -31.24 8.29
CA ILE A 98 0.36 -31.38 7.16
C ILE A 98 -0.32 -31.07 5.81
N THR A 99 -1.51 -31.63 5.55
CA THR A 99 -2.28 -31.35 4.32
C THR A 99 -2.74 -29.89 4.21
N SER A 100 -3.06 -29.25 5.34
CA SER A 100 -3.40 -27.81 5.36
C SER A 100 -2.19 -26.95 5.01
N PHE A 101 -1.00 -27.34 5.50
CA PHE A 101 0.25 -26.68 5.15
C PHE A 101 0.50 -26.79 3.63
N GLU A 102 0.53 -27.99 3.05
CA GLU A 102 0.82 -28.16 1.60
C GLU A 102 -0.08 -27.31 0.67
N ASN A 103 -1.36 -27.17 1.00
CA ASN A 103 -2.30 -26.31 0.27
C ASN A 103 -1.95 -24.82 0.41
N THR A 104 -1.53 -24.40 1.60
CA THR A 104 -1.09 -23.04 1.88
C THR A 104 0.23 -22.72 1.16
N GLU A 105 1.17 -23.67 1.06
CA GLU A 105 2.41 -23.50 0.30
C GLU A 105 2.14 -23.28 -1.19
N LYS A 106 1.26 -24.09 -1.78
CA LYS A 106 0.84 -23.95 -3.18
C LYS A 106 0.17 -22.60 -3.45
N SER A 107 -0.67 -22.14 -2.52
CA SER A 107 -1.32 -20.83 -2.59
C SER A 107 -0.32 -19.67 -2.46
N LEU A 108 0.64 -19.77 -1.53
CA LEU A 108 1.72 -18.80 -1.37
C LEU A 108 2.60 -18.74 -2.62
N ASN A 109 3.05 -19.88 -3.15
CA ASN A 109 3.88 -19.94 -4.35
C ASN A 109 3.19 -19.30 -5.57
N LYS A 110 1.88 -19.56 -5.77
CA LYS A 110 1.08 -18.88 -6.81
C LYS A 110 1.02 -17.37 -6.62
N SER A 111 0.95 -16.91 -5.36
CA SER A 111 0.91 -15.49 -5.01
C SER A 111 2.27 -14.79 -5.17
N PHE A 112 3.38 -15.53 -5.21
CA PHE A 112 4.72 -14.99 -5.47
C PHE A 112 5.07 -14.98 -6.96
N CYS A 113 4.73 -16.02 -7.71
CA CYS A 113 5.01 -16.08 -9.15
C CYS A 113 4.26 -15.00 -9.97
N ASN A 114 3.15 -14.46 -9.45
CA ASN A 114 2.38 -13.42 -10.12
C ASN A 114 2.88 -11.98 -9.85
N GLU A 115 3.94 -11.78 -9.07
CA GLU A 115 4.52 -10.45 -8.77
C GLU A 115 5.91 -10.22 -9.40
N GLU A 116 6.39 -11.13 -10.28
CA GLU A 116 7.63 -11.00 -11.09
C GLU A 116 7.36 -10.68 -12.58
N CYS A 117 6.34 -9.88 -12.89
CA CYS A 117 6.16 -9.26 -14.21
C CYS A 117 5.99 -7.75 -14.08
#